data_AF-A0A0G0X5C0-F1
#
_entry.id   AF-A0A0G0X5C0-F1
#
_cell.length_a   1.000
_cell.length_b   1.000
_cell.length_c   1.000
_cell.angle_alpha   90.00
_cell.angle_beta   90.00
_cell.angle_gamma   90.00
#
_symmetry.space_group_name_H-M   'P 1'
#
loop_
_entity.id
_entity.type
_entity.pdbx_description
1 polymer ?
#
loop_
_entity_poly.entity_id
_entity_poly.type
_entity_poly.pdbx_seq_one_letter_code
_entity_poly.pdbx_strand_id
1 'polypeptide(L)'
;MLNFIFHPHFEKEAASLKRRFPFFDAGLESFKRICEVHFDPINPRQVIAPAKLHRIKCFNNFTIWKIELAVKNLRSNQFPRIWFAVRGATIAFLCVATHIDNHNDNTMNQEAEALVSSIFS
;
A
#
# COMPACT_ATOMS: atom_id res chain seq x y z
N MET A 1 -13.76 9.09 -7.33
CA MET A 1 -13.41 8.83 -5.92
C MET A 1 -13.23 7.34 -5.76
N LEU A 2 -12.06 6.93 -5.33
CA LEU A 2 -11.71 5.55 -5.12
C LEU A 2 -12.35 5.03 -3.83
N ASN A 3 -12.70 3.75 -3.85
CA ASN A 3 -13.11 3.02 -2.67
C ASN A 3 -11.88 2.40 -2.01
N PHE A 4 -11.58 2.80 -0.77
CA PHE A 4 -10.45 2.26 -0.01
C PHE A 4 -10.94 1.20 0.97
N ILE A 5 -10.39 0.00 0.84
CA ILE A 5 -10.63 -1.14 1.74
C ILE A 5 -9.34 -1.40 2.50
N PHE A 6 -9.45 -1.66 3.80
CA PHE A 6 -8.34 -2.10 4.64
C PHE A 6 -8.56 -3.56 5.00
N HIS A 7 -7.61 -4.42 4.66
CA HIS A 7 -7.64 -5.81 5.14
C HIS A 7 -7.42 -5.82 6.67
N PRO A 8 -8.10 -6.67 7.45
CA PRO A 8 -7.89 -6.73 8.91
C PRO A 8 -6.43 -6.96 9.33
N HIS A 9 -5.67 -7.67 8.49
CA HIS A 9 -4.23 -7.85 8.67
C HIS A 9 -3.49 -6.51 8.62
N PHE A 10 -3.72 -5.70 7.57
CA PHE A 10 -3.16 -4.35 7.46
C PHE A 10 -3.53 -3.50 8.68
N GLU A 11 -4.78 -3.53 9.12
CA GLU A 11 -5.23 -2.72 10.27
C GLU A 11 -4.45 -3.07 11.55
N LYS A 12 -4.24 -4.37 11.80
CA LYS A 12 -3.46 -4.87 12.94
C LYS A 12 -2.00 -4.38 12.88
N GLU A 13 -1.36 -4.49 11.73
CA GLU A 13 0.02 -4.03 11.54
C GLU A 13 0.12 -2.51 11.65
N ALA A 14 -0.76 -1.79 10.98
CA ALA A 14 -0.85 -0.34 11.02
C ALA A 14 -1.05 0.18 12.44
N ALA A 15 -1.85 -0.49 13.27
CA ALA A 15 -2.03 -0.11 14.68
C ALA A 15 -0.70 -0.14 15.47
N SER A 16 0.17 -1.11 15.20
CA SER A 16 1.52 -1.16 15.77
C SER A 16 2.39 -0.01 15.27
N LEU A 17 2.33 0.28 13.96
CA LEU A 17 3.12 1.35 13.35
C LEU A 17 2.69 2.75 13.79
N LYS A 18 1.39 3.00 13.99
CA LYS A 18 0.88 4.28 14.51
C LYS A 18 1.46 4.63 15.88
N ARG A 19 1.68 3.63 16.75
CA ARG A 19 2.31 3.82 18.06
C ARG A 19 3.77 4.23 17.94
N ARG A 20 4.47 3.72 16.92
CA ARG A 20 5.91 4.00 16.67
C ARG A 20 6.12 5.28 15.86
N PHE A 21 5.19 5.60 14.97
CA PHE A 21 5.27 6.69 14.01
C PHE A 21 4.02 7.57 14.09
N PRO A 22 4.03 8.64 14.90
CA PRO A 22 2.85 9.47 15.15
C PRO A 22 2.22 10.10 13.89
N PHE A 23 3.00 10.25 12.81
CA PHE A 23 2.54 10.81 11.54
C PHE A 23 2.15 9.76 10.50
N PHE A 24 2.06 8.48 10.86
CA PHE A 24 1.72 7.40 9.94
C PHE A 24 0.37 7.64 9.25
N ASP A 25 -0.66 8.00 10.03
CA ASP A 25 -2.00 8.25 9.48
C ASP A 25 -2.03 9.44 8.51
N ALA A 26 -1.28 10.50 8.81
CA ALA A 26 -1.14 11.64 7.90
C ALA A 26 -0.44 11.24 6.59
N GLY A 27 0.58 10.37 6.67
CA GLY A 27 1.23 9.79 5.50
C GLY A 27 0.27 8.95 4.66
N LEU A 28 -0.50 8.08 5.31
CA LEU A 28 -1.49 7.21 4.67
C LEU A 28 -2.60 8.02 3.97
N GLU A 29 -3.14 9.04 4.62
CA GLU A 29 -4.14 9.93 4.00
C GLU A 29 -3.56 10.73 2.83
N SER A 30 -2.30 11.17 2.93
CA SER A 30 -1.62 11.82 1.80
C SER A 30 -1.45 10.84 0.63
N PHE A 31 -1.10 9.59 0.92
CA PHE A 31 -0.98 8.55 -0.09
C PHE A 31 -2.32 8.21 -0.76
N LYS A 32 -3.42 8.13 -0.01
CA LYS A 32 -4.77 7.94 -0.57
C LYS A 32 -5.12 9.03 -1.59
N ARG A 33 -4.81 10.30 -1.30
CA ARG A 33 -5.01 11.42 -2.25
C ARG A 33 -4.16 11.29 -3.51
N ILE A 34 -2.94 10.77 -3.39
CA ILE A 34 -2.09 10.48 -4.55
C ILE A 34 -2.72 9.34 -5.37
N CYS A 35 -3.23 8.30 -4.72
CA CYS A 35 -3.90 7.20 -5.39
C CYS A 35 -5.14 7.66 -6.18
N GLU A 36 -5.95 8.56 -5.63
CA GLU A 36 -7.11 9.15 -6.32
C GLU A 36 -6.75 9.75 -7.68
N VAL A 37 -5.53 10.27 -7.82
CA VAL A 37 -5.06 10.86 -9.08
C VAL A 37 -4.38 9.81 -9.96
N HIS A 38 -3.55 8.95 -9.35
CA HIS A 38 -2.74 7.97 -10.08
C HIS A 38 -3.58 6.84 -10.67
N PHE A 39 -4.55 6.36 -9.89
CA PHE A 39 -5.39 5.22 -10.23
C PHE A 39 -6.83 5.65 -10.51
N ASP A 40 -7.05 6.90 -10.92
CA ASP A 40 -8.39 7.36 -11.33
C ASP A 40 -8.94 6.44 -12.44
N PRO A 41 -10.17 5.89 -12.27
CA PRO A 41 -10.71 4.90 -13.21
C PRO A 41 -11.16 5.51 -14.54
N ILE A 42 -11.30 6.84 -14.62
CA ILE A 42 -11.77 7.58 -15.81
C ILE A 42 -10.60 8.29 -16.49
N ASN A 43 -9.75 8.97 -15.70
CA ASN A 43 -8.64 9.79 -16.20
C ASN A 43 -7.38 9.64 -15.33
N PRO A 44 -6.70 8.47 -15.39
CA PRO A 44 -5.51 8.22 -14.59
C PRO A 44 -4.36 9.15 -15.01
N ARG A 45 -3.69 9.75 -14.03
CA ARG A 45 -2.54 10.63 -14.26
C ARG A 45 -1.33 10.12 -13.50
N GLN A 46 -0.22 9.91 -14.21
CA GLN A 46 1.00 9.39 -13.61
C GLN A 46 1.68 10.44 -12.70
N VAL A 47 1.31 10.44 -11.42
CA VAL A 47 1.89 11.31 -10.38
C VAL A 47 2.88 10.61 -9.46
N ILE A 48 3.02 9.29 -9.60
CA ILE A 48 4.02 8.49 -8.89
C ILE A 48 5.07 8.07 -9.93
N ALA A 49 6.34 8.35 -9.63
CA ALA A 49 7.43 7.96 -10.51
C ALA A 49 7.51 6.42 -10.64
N PRO A 50 7.77 5.86 -11.84
CA PRO A 50 7.85 4.41 -12.05
C PRO A 50 8.79 3.70 -11.06
N ALA A 51 9.93 4.32 -10.74
CA ALA A 51 10.92 3.75 -9.84
C ALA A 51 10.46 3.66 -8.37
N LYS A 52 9.32 4.27 -8.02
CA LYS A 52 8.76 4.29 -6.66
C LYS A 52 7.57 3.36 -6.49
N LEU A 53 6.89 2.99 -7.59
CA LEU A 53 5.72 2.12 -7.58
C LEU A 53 6.08 0.76 -8.17
N HIS A 54 6.25 -0.23 -7.31
CA HIS A 54 6.69 -1.56 -7.73
C HIS A 54 5.49 -2.46 -7.98
N ARG A 55 5.35 -2.99 -9.20
CA ARG A 55 4.36 -4.02 -9.49
C ARG A 55 4.83 -5.35 -8.94
N ILE A 56 4.03 -5.96 -8.06
CA ILE A 56 4.32 -7.29 -7.51
C ILE A 56 3.77 -8.36 -8.45
N LYS A 57 2.46 -8.29 -8.74
CA LYS A 57 1.80 -9.26 -9.62
C LYS A 57 0.59 -8.65 -10.31
N CYS A 58 0.42 -8.98 -11.59
CA CYS A 58 -0.73 -8.59 -12.40
C CYS A 58 -1.62 -9.82 -12.60
N PHE A 59 -2.89 -9.69 -12.24
CA PHE A 59 -3.93 -10.67 -12.52
C PHE A 59 -4.88 -10.11 -13.59
N ASN A 60 -5.85 -10.92 -14.03
CA ASN A 60 -6.76 -10.51 -15.10
C ASN A 60 -7.65 -9.32 -14.70
N ASN A 61 -8.01 -9.21 -13.42
CA ASN A 61 -8.98 -8.23 -12.90
C ASN A 61 -8.40 -7.27 -11.85
N PHE A 62 -7.21 -7.51 -11.31
CA PHE A 62 -6.56 -6.62 -10.35
C PHE A 62 -5.03 -6.69 -10.46
N THR A 63 -4.34 -5.71 -9.88
CA THR A 63 -2.87 -5.70 -9.80
C THR A 63 -2.44 -5.40 -8.38
N ILE A 64 -1.46 -6.15 -7.87
CA ILE A 64 -0.81 -5.93 -6.58
C ILE A 64 0.43 -5.05 -6.79
N TRP A 65 0.53 -4.02 -5.96
CA TRP A 65 1.59 -3.02 -5.97
C TRP A 65 2.24 -2.92 -4.59
N LYS A 66 3.47 -2.42 -4.58
CA LYS A 66 4.25 -2.08 -3.40
C LYS A 66 4.80 -0.66 -3.53
N ILE A 67 4.76 0.10 -2.44
CA ILE A 67 5.32 1.46 -2.37
C ILE A 67 5.92 1.77 -0.99
N GLU A 68 6.92 2.63 -0.96
CA GLU A 68 7.41 3.26 0.28
C GLU A 68 6.49 4.42 0.68
N LEU A 69 5.88 4.31 1.85
CA LEU A 69 5.01 5.34 2.40
C LEU A 69 5.86 6.43 3.06
N ALA A 70 5.87 7.62 2.47
CA ALA A 70 6.51 8.77 3.08
C ALA A 70 5.78 9.16 4.38
N VAL A 71 6.50 9.13 5.50
CA VAL A 71 5.99 9.51 6.82
C VAL A 71 6.87 10.62 7.40
N LYS A 72 6.25 11.68 7.90
CA LYS A 72 6.97 12.82 8.49
C LYS A 72 7.86 12.37 9.65
N ASN A 73 9.04 12.99 9.76
CA ASN A 73 10.09 12.69 10.75
C ASN A 73 10.76 11.32 10.61
N LEU A 74 10.54 10.61 9.49
CA LEU A 74 11.32 9.45 9.12
C LEU A 74 12.26 9.76 7.95
N ARG A 75 13.40 9.10 7.92
CA ARG A 75 14.27 9.07 6.73
C ARG A 75 13.70 8.08 5.72
N SER A 76 14.04 8.23 4.44
CA SER A 76 13.55 7.36 3.36
C SER A 76 13.77 5.87 3.64
N ASN A 77 14.94 5.50 4.18
CA ASN A 77 15.26 4.12 4.54
C ASN A 77 14.48 3.58 5.75
N GLN A 78 13.73 4.43 6.46
CA GLN A 78 12.86 4.08 7.58
C GLN A 78 11.38 4.07 7.19
N PHE A 79 11.04 4.49 5.96
CA PHE A 79 9.65 4.52 5.51
C PHE A 79 9.04 3.12 5.54
N PRO A 80 7.82 2.98 6.09
CA PRO A 80 7.05 1.76 5.95
C PRO A 80 6.81 1.45 4.47
N ARG A 81 6.73 0.17 4.13
CA ARG A 81 6.27 -0.30 2.82
C ARG A 81 4.87 -0.80 2.92
N ILE A 82 4.06 -0.41 1.95
CA ILE A 82 2.66 -0.81 1.84
C ILE A 82 2.52 -1.71 0.62
N TRP A 83 1.86 -2.85 0.81
CA TRP A 83 1.33 -3.68 -0.26
C TRP A 83 -0.16 -3.42 -0.40
N PHE A 84 -0.61 -3.18 -1.63
CA PHE A 84 -2.01 -2.90 -1.92
C PHE A 84 -2.41 -3.44 -3.29
N ALA A 85 -3.69 -3.74 -3.47
CA ALA A 85 -4.26 -4.16 -4.74
C ALA A 85 -5.16 -3.08 -5.34
N VAL A 86 -5.14 -2.94 -6.66
CA VAL A 86 -6.00 -2.03 -7.42
C VAL A 86 -6.92 -2.85 -8.32
N ARG A 87 -8.23 -2.65 -8.20
CA ARG A 87 -9.29 -3.27 -9.03
C ARG A 87 -10.34 -2.21 -9.40
N GLY A 88 -10.29 -1.72 -10.63
CA GLY A 88 -11.18 -0.63 -11.06
C GLY A 88 -11.06 0.58 -10.12
N ALA A 89 -12.19 1.04 -9.58
CA ALA A 89 -12.21 2.13 -8.60
C ALA A 89 -11.87 1.71 -7.16
N THR A 90 -11.49 0.45 -6.90
CA THR A 90 -11.20 -0.06 -5.56
C THR A 90 -9.71 -0.21 -5.33
N ILE A 91 -9.23 0.29 -4.20
CA ILE A 91 -7.89 0.04 -3.66
C ILE A 91 -8.01 -0.69 -2.33
N ALA A 92 -7.38 -1.86 -2.24
CA ALA A 92 -7.34 -2.65 -1.03
C ALA A 92 -5.93 -2.62 -0.42
N PHE A 93 -5.78 -2.08 0.78
CA PHE A 93 -4.55 -2.13 1.56
C PHE A 93 -4.43 -3.51 2.24
N LEU A 94 -3.36 -4.25 1.92
CA LEU A 94 -3.23 -5.68 2.25
C LEU A 94 -2.38 -5.91 3.50
N CYS A 95 -1.15 -5.39 3.48
CA CYS A 95 -0.19 -5.47 4.59
C CYS A 95 0.80 -4.29 4.56
N VAL A 96 1.46 -4.05 5.68
CA VAL A 96 2.44 -2.98 5.87
C VAL A 96 3.58 -3.43 6.79
N ALA A 97 4.82 -3.22 6.35
CA ALA A 97 6.00 -3.59 7.12
C ALA A 97 7.06 -2.49 7.09
N THR A 98 7.97 -2.48 8.07
CA THR A 98 9.13 -1.57 8.04
C THR A 98 10.43 -2.34 7.98
N HIS A 99 11.45 -1.74 7.35
CA HIS A 99 12.79 -2.35 7.32
C HIS A 99 13.38 -2.60 8.72
N ILE A 100 12.94 -1.83 9.72
CA ILE A 100 13.36 -2.01 11.11
C ILE A 100 12.93 -3.38 11.65
N ASP A 101 11.83 -3.93 11.11
CA ASP A 101 11.28 -5.22 11.56
C ASP A 101 11.96 -6.42 10.86
N ASN A 102 13.01 -6.17 10.06
CA ASN A 102 13.76 -7.19 9.31
C ASN A 102 12.86 -8.15 8.50
N HIS A 103 11.78 -7.61 7.92
CA HIS A 103 10.88 -8.40 7.09
C HIS A 103 11.58 -8.84 5.80
N ASN A 104 11.24 -10.03 5.33
CA ASN A 104 11.66 -10.52 4.03
C ASN A 104 10.66 -10.04 2.96
N ASP A 105 11.14 -9.22 2.02
CA ASP A 105 10.32 -8.66 0.93
C ASP A 105 9.57 -9.73 0.13
N ASN A 106 10.18 -10.90 -0.12
CA ASN A 106 9.53 -11.98 -0.88
C ASN A 106 8.42 -12.63 -0.06
N THR A 107 8.61 -12.79 1.25
CA THR A 107 7.56 -13.29 2.15
C THR A 107 6.38 -12.32 2.17
N MET A 108 6.62 -11.01 2.26
CA MET A 108 5.53 -10.02 2.22
C MET A 108 4.80 -9.99 0.87
N ASN A 109 5.51 -10.21 -0.25
CA ASN A 109 4.87 -10.34 -1.57
C ASN A 109 3.92 -11.55 -1.61
N GLN A 110 4.36 -12.71 -1.12
CA GLN A 110 3.53 -13.92 -1.04
C GLN A 110 2.35 -13.74 -0.10
N GLU A 111 2.56 -13.07 1.03
CA GLU A 111 1.50 -12.73 1.97
C GLU A 111 0.46 -11.81 1.33
N ALA A 112 0.87 -10.75 0.65
CA ALA A 112 -0.05 -9.88 -0.08
C ALA A 112 -0.89 -10.65 -1.13
N GLU A 113 -0.28 -11.60 -1.85
CA GLU A 113 -1.00 -12.49 -2.78
C GLU A 113 -2.00 -13.41 -2.07
N ALA A 114 -1.70 -13.90 -0.87
CA ALA A 114 -2.64 -14.70 -0.10
C ALA A 114 -3.81 -13.85 0.41
N LEU A 115 -3.51 -12.64 0.92
CA LEU A 115 -4.50 -11.74 1.52
C LEU A 115 -5.50 -11.20 0.49
N VAL A 116 -5.05 -10.90 -0.74
CA VAL A 116 -5.94 -10.32 -1.77
C VAL A 116 -7.11 -11.25 -2.12
N SER A 117 -6.92 -12.57 -2.04
CA SER A 117 -7.95 -13.57 -2.34
C SER A 117 -9.18 -13.47 -1.44
N SER A 118 -9.01 -12.93 -0.22
CA SER A 118 -10.12 -12.70 0.72
C SER A 118 -10.99 -11.48 0.36
N ILE A 119 -10.50 -10.61 -0.55
CA ILE A 119 -11.16 -9.37 -0.96
C ILE A 119 -11.64 -9.46 -2.41
N PHE A 120 -10.74 -9.90 -3.29
CA PHE A 120 -10.95 -10.01 -4.72
C PHE A 120 -10.86 -11.49 -5.11
N SER A 121 -11.99 -12.18 -4.99
CA SER A 121 -12.20 -13.51 -5.55
C SER A 121 -12.24 -13.47 -7.08
#